data_AF-A0A957JN05-F1
#
_entry.id   AF-A0A957JN05-F1
#
_cell.length_a   1.000
_cell.length_b   1.000
_cell.length_c   1.000
_cell.angle_alpha   90.00
_cell.angle_beta   90.00
_cell.angle_gamma   90.00
#
_symmetry.space_group_name_H-M   'P 1'
#
loop_
_entity.id
_entity.type
_entity.pdbx_description
1 polymer ?
#
loop_
_entity_poly.entity_id
_entity_poly.type
_entity_poly.pdbx_seq_one_letter_code
_entity_poly.pdbx_strand_id
1 'polypeptide(L)'
;MKFRTLLDQWNSDTLKKYVELLGGGSTLTRKADRLEYVYTKLFQPGSLPQVWRRLDPIAQRAVSVAYHNDGLFEASAFVAQYGQLPPRPKKEGWSSYRGEPILFDLFVIDRQIPEDLRPLLTNLVLPAERFQLTGIEQLPATVSRWNSDWEITRADTELIGRTDLLTYLQMVDQGELKWSATKNDLTAASIRKVLNNLLSGDFHPEQDKVTGRTVIRPFGLDVFTQDSGLVTRTGKLTGAGRQYLQTQDADLFLEAFEKWSTQGKFDELTRVTVLNGLNAKGTRLTPPASRREKVIEALSWCPTHTWISISDFYRAVLIWQFDFEVEATQWSNLYAGPYKEYGYMDSTDYWHIVKGLSINAIIMEYLATIGAVDIAYVSDDISFVETSINYLDEAFSLHDGLLYFRINNWGAFLLGQADGYVPTAPPTKDLFTIDEARQVRLLDDLLPNERLLLELICEPMDEGTYRLDVVKLLTAVEQGQNLDYLTDFLSSNAQGQLPASVAQWLAQLGQNVGAAKVGETAVLIQIKDPTLRDLLQQDSQLAKLCEPHNSKTVLVLSKRLTRFRSRLKELGYLLA
;
A
#
# COMPACT_ATOMS: atom_id res chain seq x y z
N MET A 1 -1.53 18.51 -34.13
CA MET A 1 -0.87 19.35 -35.15
C MET A 1 -1.20 18.83 -36.55
N LYS A 2 -1.35 19.71 -37.55
CA LYS A 2 -1.67 19.31 -38.94
C LYS A 2 -0.48 18.67 -39.65
N PHE A 3 -0.75 17.70 -40.51
CA PHE A 3 0.25 16.90 -41.24
C PHE A 3 1.24 17.77 -42.02
N ARG A 4 0.73 18.77 -42.75
CA ARG A 4 1.56 19.66 -43.58
C ARG A 4 2.57 20.46 -42.76
N THR A 5 2.18 20.90 -41.57
CA THR A 5 3.05 21.66 -40.65
C THR A 5 4.16 20.76 -40.09
N LEU A 6 3.86 19.48 -39.83
CA LEU A 6 4.83 18.49 -39.37
C LEU A 6 5.87 18.19 -40.45
N LEU A 7 5.44 17.99 -41.70
CA LEU A 7 6.35 17.74 -42.82
C LEU A 7 7.31 18.91 -43.09
N ASP A 8 6.89 20.16 -42.84
CA ASP A 8 7.76 21.32 -43.10
C ASP A 8 8.95 21.37 -42.13
N GLN A 9 8.87 20.70 -40.98
CA GLN A 9 10.00 20.57 -40.05
C GLN A 9 11.07 19.58 -40.56
N TRP A 10 10.72 18.71 -41.50
CA TRP A 10 11.67 17.74 -42.05
C TRP A 10 12.58 18.39 -43.09
N ASN A 11 13.84 17.96 -43.13
CA ASN A 11 14.78 18.42 -44.14
C ASN A 11 14.49 17.77 -45.51
N SER A 12 15.05 18.35 -46.57
CA SER A 12 14.80 17.90 -47.95
C SER A 12 15.23 16.45 -48.20
N ASP A 13 16.29 15.98 -47.54
CA ASP A 13 16.82 14.63 -47.70
C ASP A 13 15.92 13.58 -47.03
N THR A 14 15.37 13.89 -45.86
CA THR A 14 14.35 13.08 -45.20
C THR A 14 13.11 12.96 -46.08
N LEU A 15 12.60 14.07 -46.61
CA LEU A 15 11.45 14.06 -47.53
C LEU A 15 11.73 13.26 -48.80
N LYS A 16 12.96 13.31 -49.33
CA LYS A 16 13.37 12.49 -50.50
C LYS A 16 13.14 11.01 -50.25
N LYS A 17 13.57 10.50 -49.09
CA LYS A 17 13.41 9.08 -48.75
C LYS A 17 11.93 8.67 -48.70
N TYR A 18 11.06 9.51 -48.15
CA TYR A 18 9.61 9.22 -48.15
C TYR A 18 8.97 9.31 -49.54
N VAL A 19 9.42 10.24 -50.39
CA VAL A 19 9.01 10.28 -51.79
C VAL A 19 9.38 8.97 -52.50
N GLU A 20 10.60 8.48 -52.31
CA GLU A 20 11.07 7.19 -52.86
C GLU A 20 10.23 6.02 -52.32
N LEU A 21 9.96 5.97 -51.02
CA LEU A 21 9.08 4.97 -50.40
C LEU A 21 7.65 5.02 -50.98
N LEU A 22 7.16 6.19 -51.35
CA LEU A 22 5.85 6.38 -52.00
C LEU A 22 5.90 6.20 -53.53
N GLY A 23 7.02 5.72 -54.09
CA GLY A 23 7.19 5.45 -55.52
C GLY A 23 7.35 6.71 -56.38
N GLY A 24 7.75 7.83 -55.79
CA GLY A 24 8.01 9.07 -56.50
C GLY A 24 9.36 9.07 -57.23
N GLY A 25 9.45 9.81 -58.33
CA GLY A 25 10.65 9.89 -59.16
C GLY A 25 11.75 10.76 -58.57
N SER A 26 13.00 10.47 -58.94
CA SER A 26 14.20 11.24 -58.57
C SER A 26 14.22 12.67 -59.13
N THR A 27 13.28 13.00 -60.02
CA THR A 27 13.10 14.33 -60.63
C THR A 27 12.55 15.38 -59.67
N LEU A 28 11.97 14.97 -58.53
CA LEU A 28 11.52 15.88 -57.47
C LEU A 28 12.70 16.37 -56.63
N THR A 29 13.19 17.57 -56.91
CA THR A 29 14.40 18.13 -56.29
C THR A 29 14.13 19.22 -55.25
N ARG A 30 13.07 20.02 -55.41
CA ARG A 30 12.72 21.09 -54.45
C ARG A 30 12.01 20.51 -53.22
N LYS A 31 12.35 21.01 -52.04
CA LYS A 31 11.73 20.61 -50.75
C LYS A 31 10.19 20.75 -50.80
N ALA A 32 9.70 21.87 -51.33
CA ALA A 32 8.27 22.14 -51.43
C ALA A 32 7.54 21.11 -52.30
N ASP A 33 8.12 20.73 -53.44
CA ASP A 33 7.53 19.74 -54.35
C ASP A 33 7.52 18.33 -53.73
N ARG A 34 8.58 17.97 -52.98
CA ARG A 34 8.63 16.70 -52.24
C ARG A 34 7.56 16.63 -51.15
N LEU A 35 7.41 17.70 -50.38
CA LEU A 35 6.39 17.81 -49.35
C LEU A 35 4.98 17.71 -49.95
N GLU A 36 4.71 18.46 -51.02
CA GLU A 36 3.41 18.43 -51.70
C GLU A 36 3.10 17.04 -52.26
N TYR A 37 4.10 16.33 -52.79
CA TYR A 37 3.95 14.95 -53.25
C TYR A 37 3.55 14.00 -52.11
N VAL A 38 4.25 14.04 -50.97
CA VAL A 38 3.94 13.20 -49.79
C VAL A 38 2.53 13.53 -49.27
N TYR A 39 2.21 14.82 -49.13
CA TYR A 39 0.89 15.28 -48.70
C TYR A 39 -0.22 14.75 -49.61
N THR A 40 -0.07 14.96 -50.92
CA THR A 40 -1.04 14.53 -51.94
C THR A 40 -1.28 13.02 -51.89
N LYS A 41 -0.22 12.21 -51.70
CA LYS A 41 -0.33 10.76 -51.63
C LYS A 41 -1.11 10.24 -50.42
N LEU A 42 -1.13 10.95 -49.31
CA LEU A 42 -1.86 10.54 -48.10
C LEU A 42 -3.26 11.15 -48.00
N PHE A 43 -3.49 12.30 -48.63
CA PHE A 43 -4.76 13.03 -48.53
C PHE A 43 -5.70 12.82 -49.74
N GLN A 44 -5.25 12.16 -50.80
CA GLN A 44 -6.12 11.78 -51.91
C GLN A 44 -6.87 10.45 -51.61
N PRO A 45 -8.21 10.40 -51.76
CA PRO A 45 -9.01 9.22 -51.43
C PRO A 45 -8.60 7.92 -52.14
N GLY A 46 -8.09 8.02 -53.37
CA GLY A 46 -7.67 6.85 -54.15
C GLY A 46 -6.28 6.30 -53.78
N SER A 47 -5.39 7.14 -53.23
CA SER A 47 -4.01 6.75 -52.96
C SER A 47 -3.79 6.29 -51.51
N LEU A 48 -4.48 6.87 -50.53
CA LEU A 48 -4.32 6.50 -49.12
C LEU A 48 -4.55 5.00 -48.86
N PRO A 49 -5.62 4.35 -49.38
CA PRO A 49 -5.80 2.90 -49.20
C PRO A 49 -4.68 2.07 -49.84
N GLN A 50 -4.05 2.56 -50.91
CA GLN A 50 -2.93 1.87 -51.55
C GLN A 50 -1.66 1.98 -50.71
N VAL A 51 -1.40 3.15 -50.11
CA VAL A 51 -0.28 3.34 -49.18
C VAL A 51 -0.49 2.46 -47.93
N TRP A 52 -1.70 2.42 -47.40
CA TRP A 52 -2.08 1.56 -46.27
C TRP A 52 -1.78 0.08 -46.53
N ARG A 53 -2.18 -0.45 -47.69
CA ARG A 53 -1.91 -1.86 -48.06
C ARG A 53 -0.43 -2.20 -48.19
N ARG A 54 0.44 -1.20 -48.34
CA ARG A 54 1.90 -1.38 -48.41
C ARG A 54 2.58 -1.33 -47.04
N LEU A 55 1.87 -0.94 -45.99
CA LEU A 55 2.35 -1.10 -44.61
C LEU A 55 2.51 -2.59 -44.30
N ASP A 56 3.58 -2.94 -43.59
CA ASP A 56 3.71 -4.27 -42.98
C ASP A 56 2.53 -4.54 -42.02
N PRO A 57 2.06 -5.79 -41.86
CA PRO A 57 0.95 -6.10 -40.96
C PRO A 57 1.11 -5.56 -39.54
N ILE A 58 2.33 -5.56 -38.98
CA ILE A 58 2.56 -4.99 -37.64
C ILE A 58 2.45 -3.46 -37.66
N ALA A 59 2.83 -2.81 -38.77
CA ALA A 59 2.69 -1.36 -38.93
C ALA A 59 1.21 -0.96 -39.10
N GLN A 60 0.40 -1.76 -39.78
CA GLN A 60 -1.05 -1.56 -39.83
C GLN A 60 -1.68 -1.64 -38.44
N ARG A 61 -1.27 -2.63 -37.63
CA ARG A 61 -1.67 -2.73 -36.23
C ARG A 61 -1.24 -1.51 -35.44
N ALA A 62 0.03 -1.08 -35.56
CA ALA A 62 0.55 0.08 -34.83
C ALA A 62 -0.24 1.37 -35.11
N VAL A 63 -0.56 1.64 -36.39
CA VAL A 63 -1.40 2.80 -36.74
C VAL A 63 -2.83 2.63 -36.22
N SER A 64 -3.39 1.41 -36.27
CA SER A 64 -4.75 1.15 -35.75
C SER A 64 -4.82 1.34 -34.23
N VAL A 65 -3.82 0.86 -33.50
CA VAL A 65 -3.69 1.06 -32.04
C VAL A 65 -3.61 2.55 -31.72
N ALA A 66 -2.75 3.30 -32.42
CA ALA A 66 -2.66 4.73 -32.23
C ALA A 66 -3.99 5.42 -32.55
N TYR A 67 -4.70 5.02 -33.62
CA TYR A 67 -6.00 5.57 -33.98
C TYR A 67 -7.04 5.39 -32.88
N HIS A 68 -7.14 4.19 -32.30
CA HIS A 68 -8.08 3.89 -31.22
C HIS A 68 -7.67 4.52 -29.88
N ASN A 69 -6.42 4.97 -29.77
CA ASN A 69 -5.90 5.71 -28.62
C ASN A 69 -5.83 7.23 -28.88
N ASP A 70 -6.89 7.78 -29.45
CA ASP A 70 -7.00 9.21 -29.80
C ASP A 70 -5.88 9.78 -30.68
N GLY A 71 -5.21 8.91 -31.44
CA GLY A 71 -4.08 9.23 -32.29
C GLY A 71 -2.71 9.07 -31.61
N LEU A 72 -2.63 8.80 -30.31
CA LEU A 72 -1.37 8.66 -29.59
C LEU A 72 -0.83 7.23 -29.68
N PHE A 73 0.41 7.07 -30.11
CA PHE A 73 1.11 5.80 -30.21
C PHE A 73 2.06 5.59 -29.03
N GLU A 74 1.68 4.68 -28.13
CA GLU A 74 2.54 4.24 -27.02
C GLU A 74 3.35 3.00 -27.41
N ALA A 75 4.65 3.21 -27.64
CA ALA A 75 5.55 2.19 -28.15
C ALA A 75 5.73 1.01 -27.18
N SER A 76 5.83 1.27 -25.87
CA SER A 76 5.98 0.25 -24.83
C SER A 76 4.74 -0.64 -24.73
N ALA A 77 3.54 -0.04 -24.70
CA ALA A 77 2.26 -0.74 -24.73
C ALA A 77 2.13 -1.63 -25.98
N PHE A 78 2.50 -1.10 -27.14
CA PHE A 78 2.46 -1.86 -28.39
C PHE A 78 3.40 -3.06 -28.38
N VAL A 79 4.65 -2.90 -27.89
CA VAL A 79 5.59 -4.01 -27.76
C VAL A 79 5.10 -5.03 -26.74
N ALA A 80 4.52 -4.60 -25.62
CA ALA A 80 3.97 -5.52 -24.61
C ALA A 80 2.84 -6.40 -25.19
N GLN A 81 2.00 -5.86 -26.07
CA GLN A 81 0.90 -6.60 -26.70
C GLN A 81 1.36 -7.45 -27.89
N TYR A 82 2.19 -6.90 -28.78
CA TYR A 82 2.49 -7.53 -30.08
C TYR A 82 3.95 -8.00 -30.23
N GLY A 83 4.77 -7.88 -29.19
CA GLY A 83 6.14 -8.40 -29.08
C GLY A 83 7.22 -7.58 -29.77
N GLN A 84 6.88 -6.71 -30.73
CA GLN A 84 7.87 -5.91 -31.47
C GLN A 84 7.28 -4.64 -32.07
N LEU A 85 8.13 -3.64 -32.34
CA LEU A 85 7.79 -2.47 -33.14
C LEU A 85 7.77 -2.80 -34.65
N PRO A 86 7.18 -1.93 -35.49
CA PRO A 86 7.33 -2.00 -36.94
C PRO A 86 8.78 -2.22 -37.38
N PRO A 87 9.07 -3.32 -38.12
CA PRO A 87 10.43 -3.68 -38.46
C PRO A 87 11.01 -2.62 -39.39
N ARG A 88 12.23 -2.19 -39.08
CA ARG A 88 13.00 -1.29 -39.92
C ARG A 88 14.11 -2.06 -40.64
N PRO A 89 14.47 -1.68 -41.87
CA PRO A 89 15.63 -2.24 -42.55
C PRO A 89 16.89 -2.09 -41.69
N LYS A 90 17.64 -3.20 -41.48
CA LYS A 90 18.92 -3.17 -40.77
C LYS A 90 19.92 -2.34 -41.56
N LYS A 91 20.75 -1.56 -40.87
CA LYS A 91 21.85 -0.79 -41.46
C LYS A 91 23.18 -1.37 -41.00
N GLU A 92 24.11 -1.60 -41.92
CA GLU A 92 25.51 -1.86 -41.58
C GLU A 92 26.17 -0.54 -41.15
N GLY A 93 26.50 -0.39 -39.87
CA GLY A 93 27.31 0.73 -39.35
C GLY A 93 26.78 1.43 -38.09
N TRP A 94 27.69 2.05 -37.36
CA TRP A 94 27.52 2.64 -36.02
C TRP A 94 26.91 4.07 -35.99
N SER A 95 26.24 4.53 -37.05
CA SER A 95 25.80 5.94 -37.13
C SER A 95 24.47 6.12 -37.85
N SER A 96 23.37 6.13 -37.07
CA SER A 96 22.34 7.16 -37.11
C SER A 96 21.27 6.88 -36.04
N TYR A 97 21.07 7.82 -35.11
CA TYR A 97 20.03 7.80 -34.07
C TYR A 97 18.57 7.77 -34.62
N ARG A 98 18.37 7.82 -35.93
CA ARG A 98 17.09 7.60 -36.60
C ARG A 98 17.28 6.46 -37.59
N GLY A 99 16.59 5.35 -37.38
CA GLY A 99 16.61 4.20 -38.30
C GLY A 99 16.16 4.58 -39.71
N GLU A 100 16.34 3.67 -40.69
CA GLU A 100 15.81 3.92 -42.04
C GLU A 100 14.29 4.17 -41.99
N PRO A 101 13.78 5.13 -42.77
CA PRO A 101 12.37 5.49 -42.76
C PRO A 101 11.54 4.33 -43.30
N ILE A 102 10.35 4.17 -42.73
CA ILE A 102 9.35 3.20 -43.16
C ILE A 102 8.01 3.92 -43.33
N LEU A 103 7.08 3.30 -44.05
CA LEU A 103 5.77 3.92 -44.31
C LEU A 103 5.00 4.27 -43.03
N PHE A 104 5.21 3.54 -41.92
CA PHE A 104 4.64 3.84 -40.62
C PHE A 104 4.89 5.29 -40.17
N ASP A 105 6.08 5.83 -40.44
CA ASP A 105 6.51 7.17 -40.01
C ASP A 105 5.69 8.30 -40.67
N LEU A 106 4.93 7.98 -41.71
CA LEU A 106 4.01 8.90 -42.37
C LEU A 106 2.61 8.91 -41.73
N PHE A 107 2.26 7.89 -40.96
CA PHE A 107 0.98 7.81 -40.27
C PHE A 107 1.09 8.26 -38.82
N VAL A 108 2.22 8.01 -38.18
CA VAL A 108 2.51 8.39 -36.79
C VAL A 108 3.79 9.24 -36.79
N ILE A 109 3.64 10.54 -36.57
CA ILE A 109 4.74 11.51 -36.49
C ILE A 109 4.87 11.97 -35.05
N ASP A 110 6.08 11.86 -34.49
CA ASP A 110 6.35 12.22 -33.09
C ASP A 110 5.34 11.59 -32.11
N ARG A 111 5.08 10.29 -32.31
CA ARG A 111 4.10 9.46 -31.58
C ARG A 111 2.63 9.82 -31.82
N GLN A 112 2.30 10.78 -32.68
CA GLN A 112 0.92 11.21 -32.90
C GLN A 112 0.48 10.98 -34.35
N ILE A 113 -0.76 10.49 -34.52
CA ILE A 113 -1.46 10.56 -35.81
C ILE A 113 -1.87 12.01 -36.05
N PRO A 114 -1.45 12.62 -37.17
CA PRO A 114 -1.79 14.01 -37.45
C PRO A 114 -3.31 14.23 -37.52
N GLU A 115 -3.78 15.33 -36.95
CA GLU A 115 -5.21 15.58 -36.67
C GLU A 115 -6.08 15.53 -37.93
N ASP A 116 -5.55 16.01 -39.04
CA ASP A 116 -6.20 16.05 -40.36
C ASP A 116 -6.09 14.72 -41.13
N LEU A 117 -5.13 13.86 -40.76
CA LEU A 117 -5.02 12.50 -41.31
C LEU A 117 -5.97 11.52 -40.60
N ARG A 118 -6.16 11.68 -39.28
CA ARG A 118 -6.95 10.74 -38.45
C ARG A 118 -8.33 10.42 -39.04
N PRO A 119 -9.20 11.39 -39.43
CA PRO A 119 -10.52 11.09 -39.97
C PRO A 119 -10.50 10.24 -41.25
N LEU A 120 -9.42 10.34 -42.05
CA LEU A 120 -9.27 9.62 -43.31
C LEU A 120 -8.96 8.12 -43.11
N LEU A 121 -8.52 7.73 -41.91
CA LEU A 121 -8.14 6.35 -41.58
C LEU A 121 -9.33 5.48 -41.14
N THR A 122 -10.50 6.07 -40.89
CA THR A 122 -11.68 5.41 -40.28
C THR A 122 -12.06 4.07 -40.93
N ASN A 123 -11.98 3.96 -42.25
CA ASN A 123 -12.35 2.74 -42.99
C ASN A 123 -11.15 1.82 -43.31
N LEU A 124 -9.96 2.16 -42.83
CA LEU A 124 -8.71 1.44 -43.11
C LEU A 124 -8.16 0.72 -41.88
N VAL A 125 -8.31 1.33 -40.70
CA VAL A 125 -7.78 0.78 -39.45
C VAL A 125 -8.45 -0.54 -39.08
N LEU A 126 -7.66 -1.41 -38.44
CA LEU A 126 -8.13 -2.66 -37.88
C LEU A 126 -9.02 -2.39 -36.66
N PRO A 127 -9.98 -3.27 -36.33
CA PRO A 127 -10.76 -3.16 -35.09
C PRO A 127 -9.84 -3.14 -33.85
N ALA A 128 -10.29 -2.49 -32.77
CA ALA A 128 -9.56 -2.48 -31.52
C ALA A 128 -9.51 -3.90 -30.91
N GLU A 129 -8.31 -4.47 -30.80
CA GLU A 129 -8.08 -5.72 -30.08
C GLU A 129 -7.98 -5.43 -28.58
N ARG A 130 -8.99 -5.85 -27.81
CA ARG A 130 -8.98 -5.70 -26.35
C ARG A 130 -8.12 -6.79 -25.73
N PHE A 131 -7.01 -6.39 -25.11
CA PHE A 131 -6.17 -7.29 -24.33
C PHE A 131 -6.93 -7.79 -23.09
N GLN A 132 -6.94 -9.10 -22.88
CA GLN A 132 -7.54 -9.75 -21.73
C GLN A 132 -6.48 -10.56 -21.00
N LEU A 133 -6.39 -10.35 -19.69
CA LEU A 133 -5.54 -11.11 -18.81
C LEU A 133 -6.33 -12.32 -18.30
N THR A 134 -5.87 -13.55 -18.59
CA THR A 134 -6.64 -14.78 -18.30
C THR A 134 -6.16 -15.52 -17.05
N GLY A 135 -4.90 -15.35 -16.65
CA GLY A 135 -4.29 -16.09 -15.54
C GLY A 135 -4.22 -17.60 -15.77
N ILE A 136 -3.85 -18.34 -14.71
CA ILE A 136 -3.80 -19.81 -14.64
C ILE A 136 -4.50 -20.32 -13.37
N GLU A 137 -5.12 -21.49 -13.43
CA GLU A 137 -5.82 -22.08 -12.27
C GLU A 137 -4.84 -22.76 -11.29
N GLN A 138 -3.83 -23.44 -11.82
CA GLN A 138 -2.86 -24.21 -11.05
C GLN A 138 -1.47 -23.63 -11.22
N LEU A 139 -0.82 -23.32 -10.10
CA LEU A 139 0.57 -22.89 -10.08
C LEU A 139 1.50 -24.06 -10.45
N PRO A 140 2.60 -23.79 -11.17
CA PRO A 140 3.68 -24.75 -11.26
C PRO A 140 4.30 -25.00 -9.87
N ALA A 141 4.87 -26.18 -9.65
CA ALA A 141 5.57 -26.51 -8.40
C ALA A 141 6.95 -25.83 -8.32
N THR A 142 7.59 -25.61 -9.46
CA THR A 142 8.93 -25.02 -9.56
C THR A 142 9.02 -23.98 -10.69
N VAL A 143 10.02 -23.11 -10.62
CA VAL A 143 10.42 -22.21 -11.70
C VAL A 143 11.92 -22.35 -11.99
N SER A 144 12.29 -22.37 -13.26
CA SER A 144 13.70 -22.46 -13.67
C SER A 144 14.32 -21.08 -13.86
N ARG A 145 15.48 -20.83 -13.25
CA ARG A 145 16.32 -19.65 -13.49
C ARG A 145 17.80 -20.01 -13.39
N TRP A 146 18.62 -19.51 -14.32
CA TRP A 146 20.08 -19.73 -14.36
C TRP A 146 20.51 -21.21 -14.25
N ASN A 147 19.78 -22.11 -14.91
CA ASN A 147 19.99 -23.57 -14.88
C ASN A 147 19.74 -24.22 -13.50
N SER A 148 18.98 -23.59 -12.63
CA SER A 148 18.50 -24.15 -11.37
C SER A 148 16.99 -24.05 -11.29
N ASP A 149 16.36 -25.04 -10.65
CA ASP A 149 14.93 -25.05 -10.38
C ASP A 149 14.69 -24.62 -8.93
N TRP A 150 13.77 -23.70 -8.75
CA TRP A 150 13.42 -23.11 -7.46
C TRP A 150 12.01 -23.52 -7.09
N GLU A 151 11.78 -23.89 -5.84
CA GLU A 151 10.46 -24.24 -5.33
C GLU A 151 9.59 -22.99 -5.20
N ILE A 152 8.34 -23.09 -5.65
CA ILE A 152 7.37 -22.00 -5.55
C ILE A 152 6.60 -22.17 -4.24
N THR A 153 6.76 -21.22 -3.34
CA THR A 153 5.98 -21.12 -2.11
C THR A 153 4.66 -20.41 -2.40
N ARG A 154 3.54 -21.03 -2.00
CA ARG A 154 2.21 -20.43 -2.06
C ARG A 154 1.81 -19.92 -0.68
N ALA A 155 1.31 -18.68 -0.62
CA ALA A 155 0.67 -18.11 0.56
C ALA A 155 -0.77 -17.69 0.23
N ASP A 156 -1.75 -18.37 0.81
CA ASP A 156 -3.16 -17.97 0.78
C ASP A 156 -3.41 -17.00 1.94
N THR A 157 -3.60 -15.72 1.66
CA THR A 157 -3.44 -14.64 2.64
C THR A 157 -4.75 -14.12 3.21
N GLU A 158 -5.92 -14.47 2.67
CA GLU A 158 -7.20 -13.85 3.07
C GLU A 158 -7.42 -13.89 4.59
N LEU A 159 -7.38 -15.09 5.20
CA LEU A 159 -7.52 -15.25 6.65
C LEU A 159 -6.26 -14.75 7.38
N ILE A 160 -5.09 -15.10 6.87
CA ILE A 160 -3.80 -14.86 7.54
C ILE A 160 -3.52 -13.36 7.68
N GLY A 161 -3.66 -12.59 6.61
CA GLY A 161 -3.43 -11.16 6.59
C GLY A 161 -4.44 -10.38 7.43
N ARG A 162 -5.73 -10.77 7.41
CA ARG A 162 -6.75 -10.18 8.27
C ARG A 162 -6.48 -10.44 9.75
N THR A 163 -6.14 -11.69 10.08
CA THR A 163 -5.75 -12.11 11.44
C THR A 163 -4.55 -11.30 11.92
N ASP A 164 -3.50 -11.22 11.11
CA ASP A 164 -2.24 -10.56 11.46
C ASP A 164 -2.38 -9.03 11.59
N LEU A 165 -3.24 -8.42 10.78
CA LEU A 165 -3.61 -7.02 10.96
C LEU A 165 -4.33 -6.79 12.30
N LEU A 166 -5.29 -7.64 12.68
CA LEU A 166 -5.99 -7.51 13.95
C LEU A 166 -5.04 -7.75 15.14
N THR A 167 -4.15 -8.74 15.04
CA THR A 167 -3.07 -8.99 16.00
C THR A 167 -2.21 -7.75 16.17
N TYR A 168 -1.76 -7.16 15.07
CA TYR A 168 -0.95 -5.95 15.09
C TYR A 168 -1.68 -4.80 15.79
N LEU A 169 -2.93 -4.51 15.40
CA LEU A 169 -3.72 -3.43 16.01
C LEU A 169 -3.98 -3.66 17.50
N GLN A 170 -4.23 -4.91 17.91
CA GLN A 170 -4.39 -5.29 19.31
C GLN A 170 -3.11 -5.03 20.13
N MET A 171 -1.93 -5.35 19.58
CA MET A 171 -0.64 -5.06 20.21
C MET A 171 -0.36 -3.55 20.30
N VAL A 172 -0.77 -2.76 19.30
CA VAL A 172 -0.71 -1.29 19.36
C VAL A 172 -1.61 -0.77 20.49
N ASP A 173 -2.85 -1.25 20.57
CA ASP A 173 -3.82 -0.80 21.57
C ASP A 173 -3.40 -1.13 23.00
N GLN A 174 -2.76 -2.28 23.20
CA GLN A 174 -2.18 -2.71 24.48
C GLN A 174 -0.85 -1.99 24.83
N GLY A 175 -0.33 -1.13 23.94
CA GLY A 175 0.92 -0.40 24.17
C GLY A 175 2.17 -1.28 24.16
N GLU A 176 2.10 -2.44 23.49
CA GLU A 176 3.17 -3.43 23.46
C GLU A 176 4.30 -3.10 22.49
N LEU A 177 4.00 -2.25 21.51
CA LEU A 177 4.92 -1.86 20.44
C LEU A 177 5.53 -0.48 20.72
N LYS A 178 6.74 -0.27 20.17
CA LYS A 178 7.52 0.95 20.33
C LYS A 178 8.05 1.39 18.98
N TRP A 179 7.98 2.70 18.75
CA TRP A 179 8.48 3.37 17.56
C TRP A 179 9.67 4.26 17.91
N SER A 180 10.54 4.48 16.94
CA SER A 180 11.65 5.41 17.07
C SER A 180 11.15 6.85 17.09
N ALA A 181 11.66 7.68 18.01
CA ALA A 181 11.24 9.07 18.14
C ALA A 181 11.60 9.93 16.90
N THR A 182 12.62 9.53 16.14
CA THR A 182 13.13 10.30 14.99
C THR A 182 12.46 9.90 13.69
N LYS A 183 12.32 8.60 13.42
CA LYS A 183 11.84 8.10 12.13
C LYS A 183 10.36 7.72 12.15
N ASN A 184 9.79 7.49 13.34
CA ASN A 184 8.44 6.95 13.52
C ASN A 184 8.25 5.53 12.93
N ASP A 185 9.34 4.80 12.74
CA ASP A 185 9.32 3.38 12.37
C ASP A 185 9.39 2.51 13.64
N LEU A 186 8.84 1.30 13.59
CA LEU A 186 8.99 0.31 14.66
C LEU A 186 10.46 0.05 15.04
N THR A 187 10.71 -0.13 16.34
CA THR A 187 12.02 -0.60 16.82
C THR A 187 12.25 -2.07 16.44
N ALA A 188 13.50 -2.49 16.31
CA ALA A 188 13.85 -3.89 16.00
C ALA A 188 13.23 -4.89 17.01
N ALA A 189 13.16 -4.52 18.29
CA ALA A 189 12.52 -5.33 19.33
C ALA A 189 11.01 -5.46 19.09
N SER A 190 10.34 -4.38 18.70
CA SER A 190 8.91 -4.41 18.37
C SER A 190 8.63 -5.17 17.08
N ILE A 191 9.51 -5.09 16.08
CA ILE A 191 9.41 -5.91 14.86
C ILE A 191 9.49 -7.39 15.20
N ARG A 192 10.47 -7.80 16.00
CA ARG A 192 10.57 -9.19 16.47
C ARG A 192 9.34 -9.60 17.28
N LYS A 193 8.79 -8.71 18.09
CA LYS A 193 7.56 -8.97 18.84
C LYS A 193 6.37 -9.21 17.89
N VAL A 194 6.22 -8.38 16.84
CA VAL A 194 5.19 -8.57 15.81
C VAL A 194 5.39 -9.91 15.12
N LEU A 195 6.60 -10.21 14.60
CA LEU A 195 6.91 -11.48 13.92
C LEU A 195 6.50 -12.71 14.74
N ASN A 196 6.83 -12.72 16.04
CA ASN A 196 6.53 -13.84 16.94
C ASN A 196 5.03 -14.04 17.20
N ASN A 197 4.19 -13.06 16.86
CA ASN A 197 2.74 -13.12 17.02
C ASN A 197 2.00 -13.23 15.67
N LEU A 198 2.69 -13.18 14.53
CA LEU A 198 2.04 -13.41 13.24
C LEU A 198 1.69 -14.90 13.09
N LEU A 199 0.53 -15.20 12.50
CA LEU A 199 0.02 -16.56 12.32
C LEU A 199 0.96 -17.44 11.48
N SER A 200 1.64 -16.86 10.48
CA SER A 200 2.56 -17.59 9.60
C SER A 200 3.91 -16.91 9.44
N GLY A 201 4.29 -16.04 10.38
CA GLY A 201 5.57 -15.32 10.32
C GLY A 201 5.67 -14.37 9.13
N ASP A 202 6.88 -14.16 8.62
CA ASP A 202 7.15 -13.36 7.41
C ASP A 202 7.20 -14.23 6.15
N PHE A 203 7.19 -13.60 4.96
CA PHE A 203 7.27 -14.35 3.70
C PHE A 203 8.66 -14.96 3.45
N HIS A 204 9.72 -14.27 3.87
CA HIS A 204 11.08 -14.80 3.81
C HIS A 204 11.52 -15.38 5.16
N PRO A 205 12.46 -16.35 5.14
CA PRO A 205 13.08 -16.83 6.36
C PRO A 205 13.67 -15.70 7.22
N GLU A 206 13.68 -15.89 8.54
CA GLU A 206 14.23 -14.89 9.45
C GLU A 206 15.72 -14.65 9.15
N GLN A 207 16.06 -13.39 8.90
CA GLN A 207 17.43 -12.92 8.67
C GLN A 207 18.17 -12.74 10.00
N ASP A 208 19.50 -12.86 9.99
CA ASP A 208 20.36 -12.63 11.17
C ASP A 208 20.09 -11.29 11.87
N LYS A 209 19.74 -10.27 11.09
CA LYS A 209 19.35 -8.94 11.57
C LYS A 209 17.88 -8.69 11.24
N VAL A 210 17.04 -8.73 12.27
CA VAL A 210 15.62 -8.35 12.17
C VAL A 210 15.45 -6.84 12.37
N THR A 211 15.13 -6.15 11.29
CA THR A 211 14.86 -4.70 11.27
C THR A 211 13.75 -4.42 10.26
N GLY A 212 13.23 -3.19 10.23
CA GLY A 212 12.19 -2.83 9.25
C GLY A 212 12.64 -3.03 7.80
N ARG A 213 13.95 -2.97 7.53
CA ARG A 213 14.53 -3.13 6.19
C ARG A 213 14.69 -4.57 5.74
N THR A 214 14.54 -5.54 6.63
CA THR A 214 14.83 -6.97 6.38
C THR A 214 13.60 -7.86 6.53
N VAL A 215 12.43 -7.25 6.78
CA VAL A 215 11.15 -7.95 6.93
C VAL A 215 10.11 -7.31 6.01
N ILE A 216 9.16 -8.12 5.54
CA ILE A 216 8.06 -7.66 4.67
C ILE A 216 6.82 -7.40 5.51
N ARG A 217 6.25 -8.42 6.16
CA ARG A 217 4.92 -8.32 6.76
C ARG A 217 4.83 -7.36 7.95
N PRO A 218 5.73 -7.40 8.96
CA PRO A 218 5.70 -6.42 10.04
C PRO A 218 5.87 -4.97 9.55
N PHE A 219 6.70 -4.78 8.53
CA PHE A 219 6.94 -3.47 7.93
C PHE A 219 5.70 -2.97 7.18
N GLY A 220 5.10 -3.84 6.36
CA GLY A 220 3.87 -3.58 5.64
C GLY A 220 2.71 -3.22 6.56
N LEU A 221 2.52 -3.94 7.66
CA LEU A 221 1.49 -3.64 8.68
C LEU A 221 1.72 -2.26 9.32
N ASP A 222 2.96 -1.94 9.71
CA ASP A 222 3.29 -0.65 10.32
C ASP A 222 3.00 0.51 9.37
N VAL A 223 3.54 0.44 8.16
CA VAL A 223 3.38 1.52 7.17
C VAL A 223 1.92 1.63 6.72
N PHE A 224 1.25 0.52 6.40
CA PHE A 224 -0.16 0.53 5.98
C PHE A 224 -1.05 1.16 7.03
N THR A 225 -0.95 0.73 8.29
CA THR A 225 -1.84 1.21 9.37
C THR A 225 -1.59 2.68 9.70
N GLN A 226 -0.34 3.16 9.59
CA GLN A 226 -0.03 4.58 9.76
C GLN A 226 -0.57 5.44 8.61
N ASP A 227 -0.37 5.02 7.36
CA ASP A 227 -0.74 5.81 6.18
C ASP A 227 -2.24 5.72 5.83
N SER A 228 -2.93 4.64 6.21
CA SER A 228 -4.40 4.57 6.23
C SER A 228 -5.01 5.39 7.38
N GLY A 229 -4.23 5.66 8.42
CA GLY A 229 -4.66 6.40 9.61
C GLY A 229 -5.48 5.57 10.59
N LEU A 230 -5.32 4.25 10.60
CA LEU A 230 -5.74 3.37 11.70
C LEU A 230 -4.84 3.56 12.92
N VAL A 231 -3.57 3.90 12.69
CA VAL A 231 -2.55 4.16 13.72
C VAL A 231 -1.96 5.55 13.50
N THR A 232 -1.72 6.29 14.59
CA THR A 232 -1.01 7.57 14.53
C THR A 232 0.49 7.34 14.34
N ARG A 233 1.22 8.30 13.79
CA ARG A 233 2.69 8.22 13.66
C ARG A 233 3.44 8.05 14.98
N THR A 234 2.79 8.32 16.12
CA THR A 234 3.38 8.08 17.44
C THR A 234 3.05 6.70 18.01
N GLY A 235 2.42 5.81 17.22
CA GLY A 235 2.13 4.45 17.63
C GLY A 235 0.93 4.31 18.56
N LYS A 236 -0.18 5.00 18.25
CA LYS A 236 -1.46 4.88 18.98
C LYS A 236 -2.60 4.60 18.02
N LEU A 237 -3.56 3.75 18.39
CA LEU A 237 -4.78 3.59 17.61
C LEU A 237 -5.53 4.93 17.49
N THR A 238 -6.04 5.20 16.30
CA THR A 238 -7.01 6.28 16.08
C THR A 238 -8.42 5.78 16.44
N GLY A 239 -9.41 6.69 16.42
CA GLY A 239 -10.81 6.29 16.57
C GLY A 239 -11.24 5.24 15.53
N ALA A 240 -10.84 5.45 14.26
CA ALA A 240 -11.10 4.50 13.18
C ALA A 240 -10.37 3.16 13.41
N GLY A 241 -9.10 3.19 13.82
CA GLY A 241 -8.33 1.97 14.12
C GLY A 241 -8.97 1.15 15.25
N ARG A 242 -9.42 1.80 16.32
CA ARG A 242 -10.12 1.13 17.43
C ARG A 242 -11.48 0.60 17.01
N GLN A 243 -12.24 1.36 16.24
CA GLN A 243 -13.53 0.91 15.72
C GLN A 243 -13.37 -0.30 14.80
N TYR A 244 -12.37 -0.31 13.91
CA TYR A 244 -12.06 -1.46 13.07
C TYR A 244 -11.70 -2.70 13.91
N LEU A 245 -10.81 -2.55 14.89
CA LEU A 245 -10.40 -3.65 15.76
C LEU A 245 -11.61 -4.30 16.46
N GLN A 246 -12.61 -3.50 16.83
CA GLN A 246 -13.80 -3.98 17.55
C GLN A 246 -14.87 -4.59 16.64
N THR A 247 -15.13 -3.95 15.50
CA THR A 247 -16.26 -4.29 14.62
C THR A 247 -15.89 -5.20 13.47
N GLN A 248 -14.62 -5.14 13.05
CA GLN A 248 -14.11 -5.77 11.83
C GLN A 248 -14.94 -5.43 10.58
N ASP A 249 -15.55 -4.24 10.58
CA ASP A 249 -16.41 -3.75 9.52
C ASP A 249 -15.61 -3.58 8.21
N ALA A 250 -16.10 -4.22 7.15
CA ALA A 250 -15.45 -4.24 5.84
C ALA A 250 -15.44 -2.85 5.18
N ASP A 251 -16.53 -2.09 5.27
CA ASP A 251 -16.64 -0.76 4.67
C ASP A 251 -15.71 0.24 5.36
N LEU A 252 -15.59 0.14 6.69
CA LEU A 252 -14.63 0.96 7.43
C LEU A 252 -13.18 0.65 7.02
N PHE A 253 -12.87 -0.62 6.74
CA PHE A 253 -11.55 -0.97 6.21
C PHE A 253 -11.35 -0.50 4.77
N LEU A 254 -12.38 -0.53 3.93
CA LEU A 254 -12.34 0.01 2.58
C LEU A 254 -11.96 1.50 2.60
N GLU A 255 -12.56 2.31 3.48
CA GLU A 255 -12.17 3.71 3.67
C GLU A 255 -10.69 3.87 4.04
N ALA A 256 -10.18 2.99 4.92
CA ALA A 256 -8.77 2.98 5.32
C ALA A 256 -7.84 2.60 4.16
N PHE A 257 -8.25 1.61 3.36
CA PHE A 257 -7.55 1.15 2.16
C PHE A 257 -7.49 2.25 1.09
N GLU A 258 -8.62 2.90 0.78
CA GLU A 258 -8.70 4.01 -0.17
C GLU A 258 -7.82 5.18 0.26
N LYS A 259 -7.82 5.52 1.55
CA LYS A 259 -6.95 6.55 2.10
C LYS A 259 -5.47 6.20 2.00
N TRP A 260 -5.09 4.95 2.30
CA TRP A 260 -3.71 4.51 2.06
C TRP A 260 -3.36 4.63 0.57
N SER A 261 -4.25 4.19 -0.33
CA SER A 261 -3.99 4.20 -1.78
C SER A 261 -3.78 5.63 -2.34
N THR A 262 -4.58 6.60 -1.89
CA THR A 262 -4.65 7.95 -2.46
C THR A 262 -3.89 9.02 -1.66
N GLN A 263 -3.56 8.78 -0.39
CA GLN A 263 -2.96 9.78 0.51
C GLN A 263 -1.71 9.30 1.23
N GLY A 264 -1.39 8.01 1.15
CA GLY A 264 -0.18 7.46 1.77
C GLY A 264 1.10 8.13 1.26
N LYS A 265 2.07 8.27 2.15
CA LYS A 265 3.29 9.09 1.93
C LYS A 265 4.56 8.26 1.91
N PHE A 266 4.51 7.02 2.40
CA PHE A 266 5.65 6.13 2.28
C PHE A 266 5.90 5.81 0.80
N ASP A 267 7.17 5.85 0.39
CA ASP A 267 7.61 5.61 -0.98
C ASP A 267 8.24 4.23 -1.10
N GLU A 268 7.58 3.34 -1.85
CA GLU A 268 7.98 1.96 -2.06
C GLU A 268 9.37 1.83 -2.70
N LEU A 269 9.85 2.85 -3.42
CA LEU A 269 11.20 2.84 -4.00
C LEU A 269 12.30 2.74 -2.93
N THR A 270 12.03 3.16 -1.70
CA THR A 270 12.97 3.04 -0.59
C THR A 270 13.17 1.59 -0.13
N ARG A 271 12.33 0.67 -0.63
CA ARG A 271 12.39 -0.78 -0.41
C ARG A 271 13.19 -1.52 -1.47
N VAL A 272 13.52 -0.87 -2.59
CA VAL A 272 14.45 -1.42 -3.59
C VAL A 272 15.87 -1.13 -3.14
N THR A 273 16.49 -2.12 -2.47
CA THR A 273 17.77 -1.95 -1.74
C THR A 273 18.92 -1.48 -2.62
N VAL A 274 18.97 -1.96 -3.87
CA VAL A 274 20.06 -1.60 -4.80
C VAL A 274 19.84 -0.28 -5.54
N LEU A 275 18.66 0.33 -5.38
CA LEU A 275 18.29 1.57 -6.06
C LEU A 275 18.90 2.78 -5.35
N ASN A 276 19.72 3.52 -6.08
CA ASN A 276 20.39 4.71 -5.60
C ASN A 276 19.90 5.97 -6.32
N GLY A 277 20.27 7.15 -5.79
CA GLY A 277 19.93 8.44 -6.40
C GLY A 277 18.59 9.04 -5.95
N LEU A 278 17.82 8.34 -5.10
CA LEU A 278 16.53 8.81 -4.56
C LEU A 278 16.62 10.20 -3.90
N ASN A 279 17.72 10.46 -3.18
CA ASN A 279 17.98 11.72 -2.49
C ASN A 279 19.03 12.61 -3.18
N ALA A 280 19.42 12.28 -4.42
CA ALA A 280 20.46 13.02 -5.12
C ALA A 280 20.00 14.44 -5.49
N LYS A 281 20.96 15.37 -5.58
CA LYS A 281 20.67 16.75 -5.98
C LYS A 281 20.09 16.77 -7.40
N GLY A 282 18.86 17.25 -7.52
CA GLY A 282 18.17 17.35 -8.80
C GLY A 282 17.15 16.23 -9.05
N THR A 283 17.15 15.16 -8.26
CA THR A 283 16.09 14.15 -8.28
C THR A 283 14.78 14.76 -7.80
N ARG A 284 13.71 14.61 -8.59
CA ARG A 284 12.35 14.96 -8.19
C ARG A 284 11.44 13.78 -8.47
N LEU A 285 11.04 13.07 -7.43
CA LEU A 285 10.13 11.92 -7.56
C LEU A 285 8.68 12.39 -7.64
N THR A 286 7.85 11.65 -8.36
CA THR A 286 6.39 11.81 -8.34
C THR A 286 5.82 11.32 -7.00
N PRO A 287 4.66 11.84 -6.57
CA PRO A 287 4.03 11.41 -5.32
C PRO A 287 3.78 9.89 -5.28
N PRO A 288 4.13 9.16 -4.20
CA PRO A 288 3.88 7.73 -4.09
C PRO A 288 2.41 7.35 -4.31
N ALA A 289 1.48 8.09 -3.71
CA ALA A 289 0.05 7.89 -3.88
C ALA A 289 -0.39 7.89 -5.36
N SER A 290 0.14 8.80 -6.19
CA SER A 290 -0.21 8.85 -7.61
C SER A 290 0.27 7.63 -8.40
N ARG A 291 1.37 7.01 -7.99
CA ARG A 291 1.88 5.76 -8.58
C ARG A 291 1.04 4.57 -8.10
N ARG A 292 0.76 4.52 -6.80
CA ARG A 292 -0.05 3.47 -6.17
C ARG A 292 -1.47 3.43 -6.73
N GLU A 293 -2.10 4.58 -6.92
CA GLU A 293 -3.44 4.69 -7.54
C GLU A 293 -3.48 3.99 -8.91
N LYS A 294 -2.44 4.16 -9.75
CA LYS A 294 -2.34 3.46 -11.03
C LYS A 294 -2.23 1.95 -10.90
N VAL A 295 -1.49 1.47 -9.90
CA VAL A 295 -1.37 0.03 -9.64
C VAL A 295 -2.70 -0.54 -9.14
N ILE A 296 -3.38 0.15 -8.23
CA ILE A 296 -4.70 -0.28 -7.71
C ILE A 296 -5.76 -0.27 -8.81
N GLU A 297 -5.77 0.77 -9.65
CA GLU A 297 -6.67 0.86 -10.82
C GLU A 297 -6.41 -0.31 -11.79
N ALA A 298 -5.15 -0.61 -12.10
CA ALA A 298 -4.78 -1.77 -12.93
C ALA A 298 -5.22 -3.11 -12.31
N LEU A 299 -5.07 -3.28 -10.99
CA LEU A 299 -5.51 -4.49 -10.29
C LEU A 299 -7.04 -4.66 -10.34
N SER A 300 -7.82 -3.57 -10.33
CA SER A 300 -9.29 -3.65 -10.45
C SER A 300 -9.77 -4.20 -11.81
N TRP A 301 -8.89 -4.22 -12.83
CA TRP A 301 -9.19 -4.79 -14.15
C TRP A 301 -8.78 -6.26 -14.28
N CYS A 302 -8.05 -6.79 -13.30
CA CYS A 302 -7.59 -8.17 -13.30
C CYS A 302 -8.74 -9.15 -12.96
N PRO A 303 -8.75 -10.36 -13.54
CA PRO A 303 -9.68 -11.40 -13.13
C PRO A 303 -9.46 -11.80 -11.66
N THR A 304 -10.55 -12.06 -10.93
CA THR A 304 -10.51 -12.59 -9.56
C THR A 304 -10.34 -14.11 -9.55
N HIS A 305 -9.85 -14.66 -8.45
CA HIS A 305 -9.74 -16.12 -8.19
C HIS A 305 -8.86 -16.94 -9.16
N THR A 306 -8.06 -16.29 -10.00
CA THR A 306 -7.07 -16.95 -10.88
C THR A 306 -5.67 -16.42 -10.58
N TRP A 307 -4.64 -17.26 -10.78
CA TRP A 307 -3.26 -16.85 -10.58
C TRP A 307 -2.75 -16.07 -11.78
N ILE A 308 -2.28 -14.86 -11.53
CA ILE A 308 -1.75 -13.95 -12.54
C ILE A 308 -0.24 -13.89 -12.38
N SER A 309 0.50 -14.17 -13.45
CA SER A 309 1.95 -13.96 -13.47
C SER A 309 2.26 -12.48 -13.32
N ILE A 310 3.25 -12.15 -12.50
CA ILE A 310 3.69 -10.77 -12.33
C ILE A 310 4.19 -10.16 -13.65
N SER A 311 4.84 -10.96 -14.51
CA SER A 311 5.30 -10.53 -15.83
C SER A 311 4.13 -10.23 -16.78
N ASP A 312 3.04 -11.00 -16.71
CA ASP A 312 1.85 -10.69 -17.50
C ASP A 312 1.10 -9.48 -16.94
N PHE A 313 1.10 -9.28 -15.62
CA PHE A 313 0.55 -8.07 -15.02
C PHE A 313 1.34 -6.82 -15.42
N TYR A 314 2.67 -6.89 -15.45
CA TYR A 314 3.52 -5.83 -15.99
C TYR A 314 3.15 -5.44 -17.42
N ARG A 315 2.95 -6.45 -18.29
CA ARG A 315 2.48 -6.23 -19.65
C ARG A 315 1.09 -5.59 -19.66
N ALA A 316 0.18 -6.05 -18.80
CA ALA A 316 -1.16 -5.50 -18.67
C ALA A 316 -1.13 -4.00 -18.27
N VAL A 317 -0.31 -3.61 -17.29
CA VAL A 317 -0.12 -2.21 -16.87
C VAL A 317 0.29 -1.33 -18.06
N LEU A 318 1.23 -1.80 -18.88
CA LEU A 318 1.65 -1.09 -20.09
C LEU A 318 0.51 -1.00 -21.13
N ILE A 319 -0.17 -2.11 -21.42
CA ILE A 319 -1.20 -2.19 -22.47
C ILE A 319 -2.45 -1.38 -22.11
N TRP A 320 -2.87 -1.44 -20.85
CA TRP A 320 -4.01 -0.69 -20.32
C TRP A 320 -3.68 0.78 -20.00
N GLN A 321 -2.43 1.20 -20.23
CA GLN A 321 -1.96 2.58 -20.00
C GLN A 321 -2.08 3.03 -18.54
N PHE A 322 -1.86 2.10 -17.61
CA PHE A 322 -1.65 2.38 -16.20
C PHE A 322 -0.17 2.56 -15.85
N ASP A 323 0.71 2.69 -16.85
CA ASP A 323 2.10 3.10 -16.60
C ASP A 323 2.14 4.49 -15.93
N PHE A 324 3.18 4.72 -15.15
CA PHE A 324 3.31 5.93 -14.34
C PHE A 324 4.73 6.49 -14.38
N GLU A 325 4.84 7.80 -14.30
CA GLU A 325 6.15 8.46 -14.17
C GLU A 325 6.67 8.36 -12.75
N VAL A 326 7.95 8.08 -12.60
CA VAL A 326 8.64 8.03 -11.30
C VAL A 326 9.42 9.31 -11.05
N GLU A 327 10.07 9.85 -12.08
CA GLU A 327 10.88 11.07 -11.99
C GLU A 327 10.26 12.20 -12.82
N ALA A 328 10.00 13.33 -12.16
CA ALA A 328 9.58 14.58 -12.81
C ALA A 328 10.80 15.40 -13.29
N THR A 329 11.79 14.72 -13.90
CA THR A 329 13.04 15.32 -14.37
C THR A 329 13.31 14.91 -15.82
N GLN A 330 14.06 15.75 -16.55
CA GLN A 330 14.40 15.48 -17.95
C GLN A 330 15.31 14.26 -18.13
N TRP A 331 16.13 13.97 -17.12
CA TRP A 331 17.06 12.85 -17.09
C TRP A 331 16.87 12.09 -15.79
N SER A 332 16.97 10.76 -15.85
CA SER A 332 17.00 9.91 -14.65
C SER A 332 18.26 10.16 -13.85
N ASN A 333 18.09 10.33 -12.54
CA ASN A 333 19.17 10.32 -11.56
C ASN A 333 19.26 8.98 -10.82
N LEU A 334 18.32 8.07 -11.07
CA LEU A 334 18.28 6.74 -10.49
C LEU A 334 19.26 5.81 -11.21
N TYR A 335 19.92 4.96 -10.43
CA TYR A 335 20.85 3.95 -10.90
C TYR A 335 20.83 2.74 -9.96
N ALA A 336 21.13 1.55 -10.49
CA ALA A 336 21.17 0.30 -9.73
C ALA A 336 22.61 -0.15 -9.51
N GLY A 337 22.98 -0.49 -8.27
CA GLY A 337 24.34 -0.92 -7.92
C GLY A 337 25.24 0.20 -7.37
N PRO A 338 26.54 -0.07 -7.15
CA PRO A 338 27.37 0.72 -6.24
C PRO A 338 27.76 2.11 -6.77
N TYR A 339 27.78 2.32 -8.09
CA TYR A 339 28.24 3.56 -8.72
C TYR A 339 27.35 3.95 -9.90
N LYS A 340 27.16 5.26 -10.12
CA LYS A 340 26.29 5.78 -11.18
C LYS A 340 26.81 5.47 -12.58
N GLU A 341 28.13 5.46 -12.75
CA GLU A 341 28.82 5.22 -14.02
C GLU A 341 28.63 3.78 -14.53
N TYR A 342 28.46 2.84 -13.61
CA TYR A 342 28.26 1.43 -13.93
C TYR A 342 26.80 1.00 -13.80
N GLY A 343 26.03 1.65 -12.93
CA GLY A 343 24.63 1.33 -12.64
C GLY A 343 23.58 2.00 -13.51
N TYR A 344 23.97 2.56 -14.67
CA TYR A 344 23.02 3.15 -15.60
C TYR A 344 22.01 2.10 -16.08
N MET A 345 20.72 2.44 -16.00
CA MET A 345 19.63 1.60 -16.46
C MET A 345 19.14 2.09 -17.82
N ASP A 346 19.04 1.19 -18.80
CA ASP A 346 18.31 1.50 -20.03
C ASP A 346 16.80 1.61 -19.77
N SER A 347 16.00 1.89 -20.80
CA SER A 347 14.55 2.04 -20.62
C SER A 347 13.86 0.78 -20.10
N THR A 348 14.37 -0.39 -20.46
CA THR A 348 13.80 -1.70 -20.08
C THR A 348 14.17 -2.01 -18.65
N ASP A 349 15.45 -1.89 -18.30
CA ASP A 349 15.96 -2.11 -16.95
C ASP A 349 15.35 -1.11 -15.96
N TYR A 350 15.22 0.16 -16.35
CA TYR A 350 14.56 1.18 -15.54
C TYR A 350 13.12 0.79 -15.25
N TRP A 351 12.39 0.32 -16.27
CA TRP A 351 10.99 -0.07 -16.07
C TRP A 351 10.88 -1.23 -15.08
N HIS A 352 11.65 -2.31 -15.26
CA HIS A 352 11.56 -3.50 -14.41
C HIS A 352 12.08 -3.24 -12.98
N ILE A 353 13.22 -2.57 -12.82
CA ILE A 353 13.84 -2.34 -11.51
C ILE A 353 13.12 -1.23 -10.73
N VAL A 354 12.71 -0.15 -11.39
CA VAL A 354 12.12 1.00 -10.70
C VAL A 354 10.60 0.84 -10.60
N LYS A 355 9.91 0.64 -11.73
CA LYS A 355 8.44 0.56 -11.73
C LYS A 355 7.96 -0.83 -11.31
N GLY A 356 8.52 -1.89 -11.91
CA GLY A 356 8.17 -3.28 -11.62
C GLY A 356 8.35 -3.64 -10.15
N LEU A 357 9.53 -3.41 -9.57
CA LEU A 357 9.73 -3.70 -8.14
C LEU A 357 8.90 -2.81 -7.20
N SER A 358 8.55 -1.58 -7.60
CA SER A 358 7.59 -0.79 -6.83
C SER A 358 6.18 -1.39 -6.84
N ILE A 359 5.77 -1.99 -7.96
CA ILE A 359 4.53 -2.77 -8.08
C ILE A 359 4.61 -4.01 -7.19
N ASN A 360 5.73 -4.74 -7.20
CA ASN A 360 5.92 -5.91 -6.35
C ASN A 360 5.85 -5.56 -4.85
N ALA A 361 6.44 -4.44 -4.45
CA ALA A 361 6.31 -3.95 -3.08
C ALA A 361 4.85 -3.65 -2.74
N ILE A 362 4.09 -2.99 -3.63
CA ILE A 362 2.64 -2.75 -3.42
C ILE A 362 1.89 -4.08 -3.18
N ILE A 363 2.09 -5.07 -4.07
CA ILE A 363 1.38 -6.35 -4.03
C ILE A 363 1.82 -7.21 -2.83
N MET A 364 3.11 -7.42 -2.65
CA MET A 364 3.64 -8.35 -1.65
C MET A 364 3.77 -7.72 -0.26
N GLU A 365 4.23 -6.47 -0.14
CA GLU A 365 4.44 -5.84 1.17
C GLU A 365 3.15 -5.36 1.81
N TYR A 366 2.18 -4.92 1.03
CA TYR A 366 0.93 -4.37 1.55
C TYR A 366 -0.25 -5.29 1.28
N LEU A 367 -0.60 -5.53 0.02
CA LEU A 367 -1.83 -6.23 -0.32
C LEU A 367 -1.83 -7.67 0.21
N ALA A 368 -0.72 -8.40 0.07
CA ALA A 368 -0.61 -9.75 0.61
C ALA A 368 -0.56 -9.76 2.14
N THR A 369 0.13 -8.77 2.73
CA THR A 369 0.22 -8.61 4.19
C THR A 369 -1.13 -8.36 4.85
N ILE A 370 -2.01 -7.54 4.25
CA ILE A 370 -3.37 -7.28 4.76
C ILE A 370 -4.41 -8.30 4.28
N GLY A 371 -3.98 -9.30 3.50
CA GLY A 371 -4.81 -10.42 3.04
C GLY A 371 -5.61 -10.17 1.76
N ALA A 372 -5.40 -9.06 1.05
CA ALA A 372 -6.14 -8.71 -0.15
C ALA A 372 -5.76 -9.57 -1.37
N VAL A 373 -4.52 -10.07 -1.42
CA VAL A 373 -4.06 -10.93 -2.52
C VAL A 373 -3.28 -12.12 -2.00
N ASP A 374 -3.58 -13.30 -2.52
CA ASP A 374 -2.74 -14.47 -2.32
C ASP A 374 -1.51 -14.34 -3.23
N ILE A 375 -0.37 -14.89 -2.82
CA ILE A 375 0.88 -14.77 -3.57
C ILE A 375 1.55 -16.13 -3.78
N ALA A 376 2.30 -16.23 -4.86
CA ALA A 376 3.25 -17.32 -5.09
C ALA A 376 4.62 -16.74 -5.41
N TYR A 377 5.64 -17.20 -4.70
CA TYR A 377 6.97 -16.58 -4.71
C TYR A 377 8.08 -17.59 -4.41
N VAL A 378 9.32 -17.20 -4.71
CA VAL A 378 10.53 -17.92 -4.26
C VAL A 378 11.07 -17.22 -3.02
N SER A 379 11.29 -17.98 -1.95
CA SER A 379 11.73 -17.46 -0.64
C SER A 379 13.23 -17.19 -0.55
N ASP A 380 14.01 -17.75 -1.47
CA ASP A 380 15.46 -17.55 -1.53
C ASP A 380 15.83 -16.16 -2.06
N ASP A 381 17.05 -15.73 -1.74
CA ASP A 381 17.61 -14.45 -2.18
C ASP A 381 18.06 -14.53 -3.65
N ILE A 382 17.06 -14.62 -4.55
CA ILE A 382 17.25 -14.67 -5.99
C ILE A 382 16.34 -13.66 -6.69
N SER A 383 16.90 -12.95 -7.68
CA SER A 383 16.10 -12.02 -8.46
C SER A 383 15.17 -12.75 -9.43
N PHE A 384 13.86 -12.44 -9.39
CA PHE A 384 12.82 -12.53 -10.42
C PHE A 384 13.00 -11.70 -11.69
N VAL A 385 13.72 -10.59 -11.57
CA VAL A 385 13.52 -9.44 -12.44
C VAL A 385 14.16 -9.69 -13.81
N GLU A 386 13.42 -9.44 -14.88
CA GLU A 386 13.93 -9.52 -16.26
C GLU A 386 14.74 -8.27 -16.58
N THR A 387 16.05 -8.33 -16.34
CA THR A 387 16.98 -7.21 -16.55
C THR A 387 18.26 -7.66 -17.25
N SER A 388 18.89 -6.74 -18.00
CA SER A 388 20.20 -6.94 -18.61
C SER A 388 21.37 -6.77 -17.63
N ILE A 389 21.08 -6.27 -16.41
CA ILE A 389 22.04 -6.01 -15.33
C ILE A 389 22.41 -7.33 -14.65
N ASN A 390 23.29 -8.09 -15.29
CA ASN A 390 23.70 -9.44 -14.86
C ASN A 390 24.93 -9.47 -13.94
N TYR A 391 25.46 -8.32 -13.51
CA TYR A 391 26.66 -8.23 -12.65
C TYR A 391 26.35 -7.95 -11.18
N LEU A 392 25.07 -7.92 -10.81
CA LEU A 392 24.64 -7.92 -9.42
C LEU A 392 24.41 -9.38 -9.03
N ASP A 393 25.27 -9.90 -8.15
CA ASP A 393 25.18 -11.28 -7.64
C ASP A 393 24.09 -11.46 -6.56
N GLU A 394 23.27 -10.42 -6.30
CA GLU A 394 22.29 -10.32 -5.20
C GLU A 394 20.92 -9.84 -5.72
N ALA A 395 19.83 -10.13 -5.00
CA ALA A 395 18.51 -9.61 -5.35
C ALA A 395 18.42 -8.07 -5.22
N PHE A 396 17.55 -7.44 -6.03
CA PHE A 396 17.40 -5.99 -6.06
C PHE A 396 16.61 -5.47 -4.85
N SER A 397 15.68 -6.29 -4.34
CA SER A 397 14.76 -6.00 -3.24
C SER A 397 14.29 -7.29 -2.56
N LEU A 398 13.56 -7.16 -1.44
CA LEU A 398 12.87 -8.29 -0.79
C LEU A 398 11.68 -8.82 -1.61
N HIS A 399 11.27 -8.14 -2.68
CA HIS A 399 10.06 -8.45 -3.44
C HIS A 399 10.37 -9.10 -4.79
N ASP A 400 11.65 -9.37 -5.04
CA ASP A 400 12.14 -9.92 -6.29
C ASP A 400 11.59 -11.33 -6.57
N GLY A 401 11.37 -12.12 -5.52
CA GLY A 401 10.89 -13.49 -5.62
C GLY A 401 9.41 -13.61 -5.97
N LEU A 402 8.64 -12.51 -6.03
CA LEU A 402 7.22 -12.54 -6.37
C LEU A 402 7.03 -13.01 -7.83
N LEU A 403 6.30 -14.11 -8.04
CA LEU A 403 6.06 -14.69 -9.36
C LEU A 403 4.61 -14.57 -9.80
N TYR A 404 3.67 -14.80 -8.88
CA TYR A 404 2.24 -14.76 -9.15
C TYR A 404 1.48 -14.12 -8.00
N PHE A 405 0.31 -13.57 -8.30
CA PHE A 405 -0.69 -13.18 -7.31
C PHE A 405 -2.09 -13.63 -7.73
N ARG A 406 -3.01 -13.72 -6.77
CA ARG A 406 -4.42 -13.99 -7.01
C ARG A 406 -5.27 -13.06 -6.15
N ILE A 407 -6.21 -12.36 -6.77
CA ILE A 407 -7.19 -11.54 -6.04
C ILE A 407 -8.24 -12.48 -5.41
N ASN A 408 -8.29 -12.51 -4.08
CA ASN A 408 -9.24 -13.31 -3.31
C ASN A 408 -10.53 -12.51 -3.00
N ASN A 409 -11.46 -13.05 -2.21
CA ASN A 409 -12.74 -12.38 -1.92
C ASN A 409 -12.54 -11.03 -1.22
N TRP A 410 -11.51 -10.91 -0.37
CA TRP A 410 -11.21 -9.67 0.33
C TRP A 410 -10.65 -8.62 -0.63
N GLY A 411 -9.68 -8.99 -1.47
CA GLY A 411 -9.17 -8.09 -2.51
C GLY A 411 -10.23 -7.67 -3.53
N ALA A 412 -11.11 -8.59 -3.93
CA ALA A 412 -12.19 -8.29 -4.88
C ALA A 412 -13.12 -7.19 -4.34
N PHE A 413 -13.46 -7.25 -3.05
CA PHE A 413 -14.21 -6.18 -2.38
C PHE A 413 -13.41 -4.87 -2.35
N LEU A 414 -12.15 -4.90 -1.89
CA LEU A 414 -11.31 -3.70 -1.77
C LEU A 414 -10.99 -3.01 -3.11
N LEU A 415 -10.97 -3.77 -4.20
CA LEU A 415 -10.71 -3.28 -5.55
C LEU A 415 -12.01 -2.89 -6.29
N GLY A 416 -13.16 -2.92 -5.63
CA GLY A 416 -14.45 -2.55 -6.22
C GLY A 416 -15.01 -3.55 -7.22
N GLN A 417 -14.55 -4.80 -7.18
CA GLN A 417 -14.99 -5.90 -8.04
C GLN A 417 -16.15 -6.71 -7.44
N ALA A 418 -16.45 -6.49 -6.16
CA ALA A 418 -17.60 -7.06 -5.44
C ALA A 418 -18.27 -6.00 -4.57
N ASP A 419 -19.61 -6.01 -4.50
CA ASP A 419 -20.41 -5.04 -3.74
C ASP A 419 -20.29 -5.18 -2.22
N GLY A 420 -19.79 -6.33 -1.74
CA GLY A 420 -19.64 -6.62 -0.32
C GLY A 420 -18.69 -7.77 -0.08
N TYR A 421 -18.09 -7.81 1.11
CA TYR A 421 -17.16 -8.86 1.48
C TYR A 421 -17.88 -10.09 2.03
N VAL A 422 -17.61 -11.25 1.44
CA VAL A 422 -18.01 -12.57 1.96
C VAL A 422 -16.75 -13.43 2.12
N PRO A 423 -16.38 -13.83 3.35
CA PRO A 423 -15.19 -14.65 3.59
C PRO A 423 -15.21 -15.99 2.83
N THR A 424 -14.05 -16.45 2.34
CA THR A 424 -13.94 -17.78 1.71
C THR A 424 -14.30 -18.91 2.67
N ALA A 425 -13.88 -18.81 3.93
CA ALA A 425 -14.26 -19.72 5.01
C ALA A 425 -15.09 -18.96 6.05
N PRO A 426 -16.20 -19.54 6.55
CA PRO A 426 -16.97 -18.90 7.62
C PRO A 426 -16.09 -18.77 8.88
N PRO A 427 -16.28 -17.70 9.67
CA PRO A 427 -15.56 -17.55 10.93
C PRO A 427 -15.89 -18.72 11.86
N THR A 428 -14.86 -19.26 12.52
CA THR A 428 -15.01 -20.31 13.52
C THR A 428 -15.81 -19.76 14.70
N LYS A 429 -16.75 -20.56 15.19
CA LYS A 429 -17.51 -20.30 16.43
C LYS A 429 -17.16 -21.37 17.44
N ASP A 430 -17.62 -21.19 18.68
CA ASP A 430 -17.40 -22.16 19.75
C ASP A 430 -15.90 -22.39 20.00
N LEU A 431 -15.12 -21.30 20.12
CA LEU A 431 -13.68 -21.34 20.37
C LEU A 431 -13.35 -21.92 21.76
N PHE A 432 -14.25 -21.74 22.72
CA PHE A 432 -14.06 -22.18 24.10
C PHE A 432 -15.39 -22.43 24.83
N THR A 433 -15.32 -23.13 25.95
CA THR A 433 -16.42 -23.22 26.94
C THR A 433 -16.09 -22.36 28.15
N ILE A 434 -17.12 -21.84 28.83
CA ILE A 434 -16.97 -21.11 30.09
C ILE A 434 -17.87 -21.75 31.15
N ASP A 435 -17.29 -22.10 32.29
CA ASP A 435 -18.05 -22.71 33.40
C ASP A 435 -18.50 -21.69 34.46
N GLU A 436 -19.31 -22.15 35.42
CA GLU A 436 -19.81 -21.30 36.52
C GLU A 436 -18.70 -20.77 37.43
N ALA A 437 -17.54 -21.43 37.46
CA ALA A 437 -16.35 -21.03 38.20
C ALA A 437 -15.47 -20.04 37.42
N ARG A 438 -15.93 -19.57 36.26
CA ARG A 438 -15.22 -18.67 35.34
C ARG A 438 -13.95 -19.27 34.73
N GLN A 439 -13.84 -20.61 34.68
CA GLN A 439 -12.81 -21.26 33.89
C GLN A 439 -13.21 -21.24 32.42
N VAL A 440 -12.24 -20.91 31.56
CA VAL A 440 -12.36 -20.97 30.12
C VAL A 440 -11.53 -22.15 29.62
N ARG A 441 -12.15 -23.07 28.88
CA ARG A 441 -11.45 -24.21 28.28
C ARG A 441 -11.54 -24.10 26.77
N LEU A 442 -10.38 -24.07 26.11
CA LEU A 442 -10.31 -24.01 24.65
C LEU A 442 -10.90 -25.29 24.04
N LEU A 443 -11.64 -25.12 22.96
CA LEU A 443 -12.17 -26.21 22.14
C LEU A 443 -11.32 -26.43 20.89
N ASP A 444 -10.60 -25.40 20.45
CA ASP A 444 -9.68 -25.41 19.32
C ASP A 444 -8.52 -24.43 19.57
N ASP A 445 -7.51 -24.47 18.70
CA ASP A 445 -6.42 -23.50 18.71
C ASP A 445 -6.93 -22.10 18.35
N LEU A 446 -6.60 -21.12 19.19
CA LEU A 446 -6.93 -19.72 18.95
C LEU A 446 -6.01 -19.09 17.92
N LEU A 447 -6.58 -18.25 17.05
CA LEU A 447 -5.83 -17.33 16.23
C LEU A 447 -5.05 -16.34 17.12
N PRO A 448 -3.91 -15.79 16.67
CA PRO A 448 -3.09 -14.91 17.50
C PRO A 448 -3.85 -13.69 18.08
N ASN A 449 -4.73 -13.04 17.30
CA ASN A 449 -5.55 -11.93 17.76
C ASN A 449 -6.56 -12.36 18.84
N GLU A 450 -7.17 -13.54 18.68
CA GLU A 450 -8.11 -14.12 19.66
C GLU A 450 -7.41 -14.48 20.95
N ARG A 451 -6.19 -15.04 20.86
CA ARG A 451 -5.35 -15.34 22.02
C ARG A 451 -4.97 -14.07 22.78
N LEU A 452 -4.50 -13.03 22.09
CA LEU A 452 -4.15 -11.75 22.71
C LEU A 452 -5.36 -11.10 23.40
N LEU A 453 -6.55 -11.23 22.82
CA LEU A 453 -7.78 -10.70 23.41
C LEU A 453 -8.23 -11.52 24.62
N LEU A 454 -8.10 -12.85 24.58
CA LEU A 454 -8.41 -13.71 25.72
C LEU A 454 -7.43 -13.47 26.89
N GLU A 455 -6.13 -13.38 26.62
CA GLU A 455 -5.09 -13.15 27.63
C GLU A 455 -5.15 -11.75 28.27
N LEU A 456 -5.82 -10.80 27.61
CA LEU A 456 -6.10 -9.47 28.15
C LEU A 456 -7.09 -9.51 29.31
N ILE A 457 -7.99 -10.49 29.35
CA ILE A 457 -9.08 -10.59 30.35
C ILE A 457 -9.02 -11.86 31.20
N CYS A 458 -8.13 -12.79 30.85
CA CYS A 458 -7.96 -14.07 31.54
C CYS A 458 -6.53 -14.28 32.03
N GLU A 459 -6.39 -15.03 33.12
CA GLU A 459 -5.14 -15.62 33.54
C GLU A 459 -4.96 -17.02 32.95
N PRO A 460 -3.82 -17.32 32.27
CA PRO A 460 -3.52 -18.67 31.83
C PRO A 460 -3.27 -19.57 33.04
N MET A 461 -3.84 -20.78 33.05
CA MET A 461 -3.71 -21.75 34.14
C MET A 461 -2.82 -22.91 33.70
N ASP A 462 -3.39 -23.81 32.89
CA ASP A 462 -2.75 -24.99 32.31
C ASP A 462 -2.93 -24.94 30.79
N GLU A 463 -2.36 -25.91 30.07
CA GLU A 463 -2.50 -26.01 28.61
C GLU A 463 -3.98 -26.00 28.19
N GLY A 464 -4.35 -25.05 27.32
CA GLY A 464 -5.72 -24.87 26.83
C GLY A 464 -6.74 -24.40 27.89
N THR A 465 -6.30 -23.98 29.08
CA THR A 465 -7.20 -23.56 30.17
C THR A 465 -6.83 -22.19 30.73
N TYR A 466 -7.82 -21.33 30.85
CA TYR A 466 -7.71 -19.98 31.38
C TYR A 466 -8.76 -19.73 32.47
N ARG A 467 -8.62 -18.62 33.20
CA ARG A 467 -9.63 -18.17 34.17
C ARG A 467 -9.89 -16.68 33.99
N LEU A 468 -11.16 -16.29 33.85
CA LEU A 468 -11.52 -14.86 33.80
C LEU A 468 -11.06 -14.18 35.09
N ASP A 469 -10.36 -13.07 34.93
CA ASP A 469 -9.75 -12.34 36.04
C ASP A 469 -10.28 -10.90 36.10
N VAL A 470 -10.73 -10.52 37.31
CA VAL A 470 -11.34 -9.20 37.55
C VAL A 470 -10.30 -8.09 37.38
N VAL A 471 -9.07 -8.30 37.86
CA VAL A 471 -8.03 -7.28 37.82
C VAL A 471 -7.61 -7.05 36.38
N LYS A 472 -7.37 -8.12 35.60
CA LYS A 472 -7.05 -8.02 34.17
C LYS A 472 -8.13 -7.31 33.38
N LEU A 473 -9.38 -7.74 33.51
CA LEU A 473 -10.50 -7.12 32.81
C LEU A 473 -10.64 -5.63 33.15
N LEU A 474 -10.60 -5.26 34.44
CA LEU A 474 -10.70 -3.85 34.84
C LEU A 474 -9.46 -3.04 34.45
N THR A 475 -8.28 -3.64 34.44
CA THR A 475 -7.04 -3.00 33.95
C THR A 475 -7.13 -2.72 32.45
N ALA A 476 -7.68 -3.65 31.68
CA ALA A 476 -7.92 -3.45 30.25
C ALA A 476 -8.88 -2.27 30.01
N VAL A 477 -9.97 -2.19 30.78
CA VAL A 477 -10.92 -1.06 30.72
C VAL A 477 -10.27 0.26 31.14
N GLU A 478 -9.44 0.25 32.20
CA GLU A 478 -8.67 1.42 32.63
C GLU A 478 -7.71 1.93 31.54
N GLN A 479 -7.13 1.01 30.76
CA GLN A 479 -6.27 1.31 29.61
C GLN A 479 -7.07 1.76 28.37
N GLY A 480 -8.39 1.79 28.45
CA GLY A 480 -9.28 2.34 27.43
C GLY A 480 -9.99 1.30 26.56
N GLN A 481 -9.96 0.01 26.92
CA GLN A 481 -10.81 -0.99 26.29
C GLN A 481 -12.29 -0.76 26.59
N ASN A 482 -13.14 -1.14 25.64
CA ASN A 482 -14.58 -1.12 25.84
C ASN A 482 -15.02 -2.43 26.51
N LEU A 483 -15.68 -2.34 27.67
CA LEU A 483 -16.17 -3.51 28.41
C LEU A 483 -17.22 -4.31 27.61
N ASP A 484 -18.07 -3.64 26.85
CA ASP A 484 -19.10 -4.29 26.03
C ASP A 484 -18.43 -5.13 24.94
N TYR A 485 -17.40 -4.59 24.28
CA TYR A 485 -16.60 -5.34 23.29
C TYR A 485 -15.96 -6.60 23.89
N LEU A 486 -15.38 -6.52 25.10
CA LEU A 486 -14.80 -7.68 25.78
C LEU A 486 -15.87 -8.72 26.16
N THR A 487 -17.06 -8.26 26.53
CA THR A 487 -18.21 -9.12 26.86
C THR A 487 -18.79 -9.80 25.61
N ASP A 488 -18.86 -9.08 24.50
CA ASP A 488 -19.33 -9.57 23.21
C ASP A 488 -18.38 -10.63 22.65
N PHE A 489 -17.07 -10.45 22.82
CA PHE A 489 -16.08 -11.47 22.47
C PHE A 489 -16.32 -12.79 23.22
N LEU A 490 -16.55 -12.74 24.54
CA LEU A 490 -16.83 -13.93 25.33
C LEU A 490 -18.15 -14.59 24.91
N SER A 491 -19.22 -13.82 24.74
CA SER A 491 -20.55 -14.36 24.44
C SER A 491 -20.71 -14.86 23.01
N SER A 492 -20.00 -14.27 22.04
CA SER A 492 -20.11 -14.65 20.62
C SER A 492 -19.24 -15.85 20.25
N ASN A 493 -18.18 -16.12 21.03
CA ASN A 493 -17.22 -17.19 20.78
C ASN A 493 -17.31 -18.35 21.77
N ALA A 494 -18.03 -18.19 22.89
CA ALA A 494 -18.31 -19.31 23.79
C ALA A 494 -19.28 -20.30 23.15
N GLN A 495 -19.06 -21.59 23.40
CA GLN A 495 -20.00 -22.62 23.04
C GLN A 495 -21.28 -22.49 23.87
N GLY A 496 -22.39 -22.19 23.18
CA GLY A 496 -23.69 -21.98 23.82
C GLY A 496 -23.80 -20.63 24.54
N GLN A 497 -24.74 -20.53 25.48
CA GLN A 497 -24.94 -19.31 26.26
C GLN A 497 -24.00 -19.26 27.45
N LEU A 498 -23.52 -18.05 27.81
CA LEU A 498 -22.75 -17.85 29.02
C LEU A 498 -23.52 -18.31 30.26
N PRO A 499 -22.88 -18.98 31.24
CA PRO A 499 -23.53 -19.32 32.50
C PRO A 499 -24.09 -18.08 33.20
N ALA A 500 -25.26 -18.20 33.84
CA ALA A 500 -25.94 -17.08 34.48
C ALA A 500 -25.06 -16.37 35.54
N SER A 501 -24.21 -17.12 36.25
CA SER A 501 -23.27 -16.57 37.21
C SER A 501 -22.22 -15.66 36.56
N VAL A 502 -21.73 -16.03 35.36
CA VAL A 502 -20.74 -15.26 34.59
C VAL A 502 -21.39 -14.00 34.01
N ALA A 503 -22.59 -14.12 33.44
CA ALA A 503 -23.34 -12.99 32.91
C ALA A 503 -23.66 -11.94 33.99
N GLN A 504 -24.09 -12.39 35.17
CA GLN A 504 -24.32 -11.50 36.33
C GLN A 504 -23.02 -10.84 36.82
N TRP A 505 -21.91 -11.59 36.83
CA TRP A 505 -20.60 -11.05 37.18
C TRP A 505 -20.15 -9.92 36.23
N LEU A 506 -20.27 -10.12 34.90
CA LEU A 506 -19.97 -9.08 33.91
C LEU A 506 -20.87 -7.84 34.06
N ALA A 507 -22.19 -8.05 34.24
CA ALA A 507 -23.14 -6.96 34.45
C ALA A 507 -22.81 -6.14 35.72
N GLN A 508 -22.42 -6.82 36.81
CA GLN A 508 -22.01 -6.15 38.04
C GLN A 508 -20.73 -5.34 37.86
N LEU A 509 -19.75 -5.86 37.10
CA LEU A 509 -18.54 -5.10 36.77
C LEU A 509 -18.87 -3.86 35.95
N GLY A 510 -19.77 -3.96 34.98
CA GLY A 510 -20.23 -2.81 34.19
C GLY A 510 -20.84 -1.70 35.04
N GLN A 511 -21.65 -2.06 36.05
CA GLN A 511 -22.16 -1.07 37.01
C GLN A 511 -21.04 -0.43 37.85
N ASN A 512 -19.99 -1.19 38.18
CA ASN A 512 -18.91 -0.74 39.05
C ASN A 512 -17.89 0.17 38.34
N VAL A 513 -17.67 0.01 37.03
CA VAL A 513 -16.66 0.79 36.26
C VAL A 513 -16.87 2.31 36.39
N GLY A 514 -18.13 2.76 36.51
CA GLY A 514 -18.47 4.17 36.70
C GLY A 514 -18.66 4.63 38.15
N ALA A 515 -18.49 3.74 39.14
CA ALA A 515 -18.87 4.03 40.52
C ALA A 515 -17.95 5.04 41.21
N ALA A 516 -16.70 5.17 40.75
CA ALA A 516 -15.74 6.15 41.24
C ALA A 516 -15.13 6.94 40.08
N LYS A 517 -14.87 8.23 40.29
CA LYS A 517 -14.20 9.10 39.30
C LYS A 517 -13.16 9.96 39.97
N VAL A 518 -12.07 10.22 39.25
CA VAL A 518 -11.03 11.15 39.68
C VAL A 518 -11.60 12.57 39.66
N GLY A 519 -11.64 13.21 40.84
CA GLY A 519 -12.03 14.60 40.99
C GLY A 519 -10.88 15.57 40.73
N GLU A 520 -11.13 16.87 40.89
CA GLU A 520 -10.08 17.89 40.76
C GLU A 520 -9.01 17.74 41.86
N THR A 521 -7.75 18.02 41.52
CA THR A 521 -6.66 17.98 42.50
C THR A 521 -6.82 19.09 43.54
N ALA A 522 -6.76 18.72 44.82
CA ALA A 522 -6.76 19.63 45.95
C ALA A 522 -5.51 19.46 46.81
N VAL A 523 -5.03 20.56 47.38
CA VAL A 523 -3.96 20.60 48.37
C VAL A 523 -4.58 20.63 49.76
N LEU A 524 -4.12 19.71 50.61
CA LEU A 524 -4.51 19.63 52.00
C LEU A 524 -3.63 20.56 52.83
N ILE A 525 -4.23 21.58 53.44
CA ILE A 525 -3.53 22.60 54.23
C ILE A 525 -3.82 22.38 55.71
N GLN A 526 -2.76 22.11 56.46
CA GLN A 526 -2.83 21.99 57.92
C GLN A 526 -2.74 23.36 58.58
N ILE A 527 -3.73 23.65 59.41
CA ILE A 527 -3.84 24.86 60.20
C ILE A 527 -3.25 24.56 61.58
N LYS A 528 -2.11 25.19 61.88
CA LYS A 528 -1.45 25.07 63.18
C LYS A 528 -2.04 26.02 64.22
N ASP A 529 -2.58 27.14 63.78
CA ASP A 529 -3.16 28.19 64.61
C ASP A 529 -4.70 28.07 64.62
N PRO A 530 -5.32 27.71 65.76
CA PRO A 530 -6.78 27.62 65.86
C PRO A 530 -7.50 28.90 65.46
N THR A 531 -6.89 30.08 65.64
CA THR A 531 -7.51 31.37 65.31
C THR A 531 -7.63 31.61 63.81
N LEU A 532 -6.70 31.06 63.02
CA LEU A 532 -6.74 31.10 61.56
C LEU A 532 -7.94 30.31 61.02
N ARG A 533 -8.44 29.32 61.76
CA ARG A 533 -9.61 28.53 61.34
C ARG A 533 -10.89 29.37 61.31
N ASP A 534 -11.10 30.19 62.33
CA ASP A 534 -12.26 31.07 62.43
C ASP A 534 -12.19 32.16 61.35
N LEU A 535 -10.99 32.70 61.12
CA LEU A 535 -10.72 33.66 60.06
C LEU A 535 -11.04 33.09 58.66
N LEU A 536 -10.67 31.83 58.40
CA LEU A 536 -10.96 31.16 57.13
C LEU A 536 -12.47 31.01 56.85
N GLN A 537 -13.29 30.93 57.90
CA GLN A 537 -14.76 30.86 57.75
C GLN A 537 -15.41 32.24 57.63
N GLN A 538 -14.87 33.24 58.33
CA GLN A 538 -15.43 34.59 58.35
C GLN A 538 -15.02 35.42 57.12
N ASP A 539 -13.85 35.16 56.55
CA ASP A 539 -13.40 35.85 55.34
C ASP A 539 -14.13 35.34 54.11
N SER A 540 -15.00 36.20 53.54
CA SER A 540 -15.85 35.88 52.39
C SER A 540 -15.09 35.48 51.11
N GLN A 541 -13.79 35.78 51.01
CA GLN A 541 -12.95 35.37 49.88
C GLN A 541 -12.29 34.02 50.14
N LEU A 542 -11.66 33.83 51.31
CA LEU A 542 -11.05 32.56 51.69
C LEU A 542 -12.06 31.42 51.77
N ALA A 543 -13.27 31.68 52.32
CA ALA A 543 -14.34 30.70 52.40
C ALA A 543 -14.78 30.16 51.01
N LYS A 544 -14.60 30.93 49.94
CA LYS A 544 -14.87 30.49 48.55
C LYS A 544 -13.68 29.75 47.92
N LEU A 545 -12.49 29.89 48.50
CA LEU A 545 -11.24 29.34 47.97
C LEU A 545 -10.86 28.01 48.63
N CYS A 546 -11.40 27.71 49.81
CA CYS A 546 -11.15 26.47 50.54
C CYS A 546 -12.44 25.79 51.01
N GLU A 547 -12.40 24.46 51.14
CA GLU A 547 -13.43 23.68 51.80
C GLU A 547 -12.93 23.14 53.13
N PRO A 548 -13.75 23.17 54.19
CA PRO A 548 -13.35 22.64 55.48
C PRO A 548 -13.32 21.11 55.46
N HIS A 549 -12.19 20.51 55.86
CA HIS A 549 -12.08 19.05 55.97
C HIS A 549 -12.25 18.57 57.41
N ASN A 550 -11.57 19.22 58.36
CA ASN A 550 -11.76 18.98 59.79
C ASN A 550 -11.35 20.23 60.61
N SER A 551 -11.24 20.10 61.94
CA SER A 551 -10.92 21.22 62.84
C SER A 551 -9.52 21.81 62.64
N LYS A 552 -8.59 21.10 61.99
CA LYS A 552 -7.21 21.51 61.77
C LYS A 552 -6.80 21.51 60.29
N THR A 553 -7.74 21.28 59.38
CA THR A 553 -7.42 21.06 57.97
C THR A 553 -8.46 21.67 57.05
N VAL A 554 -7.99 22.35 56.02
CA VAL A 554 -8.80 22.81 54.88
C VAL A 554 -8.25 22.26 53.57
N LEU A 555 -9.15 22.00 52.62
CA LEU A 555 -8.84 21.59 51.26
C LEU A 555 -8.89 22.81 50.35
N VAL A 556 -7.88 22.99 49.52
CA VAL A 556 -7.83 24.07 48.52
C VAL A 556 -7.55 23.46 47.17
N LEU A 557 -8.48 23.60 46.23
CA LEU A 557 -8.25 23.15 44.85
C LEU A 557 -6.95 23.76 44.32
N SER A 558 -6.11 22.97 43.65
CA SER A 558 -4.79 23.41 43.18
C SER A 558 -4.87 24.67 42.32
N LYS A 559 -5.91 24.79 41.48
CA LYS A 559 -6.19 25.99 40.67
C LYS A 559 -6.52 27.26 41.49
N ARG A 560 -6.95 27.11 42.74
CA ARG A 560 -7.30 28.20 43.68
C ARG A 560 -6.17 28.51 44.67
N LEU A 561 -5.13 27.69 44.74
CA LEU A 561 -4.06 27.79 45.75
C LEU A 561 -3.32 29.13 45.73
N THR A 562 -3.02 29.68 44.55
CA THR A 562 -2.31 30.96 44.44
C THR A 562 -3.15 32.11 45.01
N ARG A 563 -4.45 32.13 44.72
CA ARG A 563 -5.38 33.14 45.27
C ARG A 563 -5.54 32.99 46.77
N PHE A 564 -5.63 31.75 47.25
CA PHE A 564 -5.68 31.44 48.67
C PHE A 564 -4.44 31.94 49.41
N ARG A 565 -3.24 31.67 48.88
CA ARG A 565 -1.97 32.18 49.41
C ARG A 565 -1.89 33.70 49.42
N SER A 566 -2.34 34.36 48.35
CA SER A 566 -2.34 35.83 48.27
C SER A 566 -3.24 36.42 49.35
N ARG A 567 -4.45 35.88 49.49
CA ARG A 567 -5.41 36.36 50.49
C ARG A 567 -4.95 36.09 51.92
N LEU A 568 -4.30 34.95 52.19
CA LEU A 568 -3.66 34.71 53.48
C LEU A 568 -2.57 35.73 53.79
N LYS A 569 -1.71 36.05 52.81
CA LYS A 569 -0.65 37.06 52.97
C LYS A 569 -1.20 38.45 53.26
N GLU A 570 -2.29 38.85 52.58
CA GLU A 570 -3.00 40.11 52.85
C GLU A 570 -3.52 40.19 54.30
N LEU A 571 -3.87 39.05 54.89
CA LEU A 571 -4.33 38.94 56.27
C LEU A 571 -3.19 38.69 57.28
N GLY A 572 -1.93 38.76 56.84
CA GLY A 572 -0.75 38.61 57.68
C GLY A 572 -0.31 37.16 57.93
N TYR A 573 -0.90 36.18 57.25
CA TYR A 573 -0.55 34.76 57.39
C TYR A 573 0.30 34.28 56.23
N LEU A 574 1.33 33.49 56.53
CA LEU A 574 2.14 32.82 55.52
C LEU A 574 1.86 31.31 55.54
N LEU A 575 1.43 30.79 54.39
CA LEU A 575 1.40 29.35 54.15
C LEU A 575 2.80 28.91 53.72
N ALA A 576 3.56 28.36 54.67
CA ALA A 576 4.92 27.86 54.48
C ALA A 576 4.99 26.65 53.56
#